data_AF-A0A966WN51-F1
#
_entry.id   AF-A0A966WN51-F1
#
_cell.length_a   1.000
_cell.length_b   1.000
_cell.length_c   1.000
_cell.angle_alpha   90.00
_cell.angle_beta   90.00
_cell.angle_gamma   90.00
#
_symmetry.space_group_name_H-M   'P 1'
#
loop_
_entity.id
_entity.type
_entity.pdbx_description
1 polymer ?
#
loop_
_entity_poly.entity_id
_entity_poly.type
_entity_poly.pdbx_seq_one_letter_code
_entity_poly.pdbx_strand_id
1 'polypeptide(L)'
;MLRVFSSESAKSTSSYYQMAVQISEAMKAGSEGEIIVTVEESQGSVQNVMEVKARGGDYVFTTPPVLVKLAQGGKAMFKDKGDPKFDEIRALFPIPSLTMHFVMGNKSGVTDFAGMEGKTVLLGK
;
A
#
# COMPACT_ATOMS: atom_id res chain seq x y z
N MET A 1 8.59 -20.01 19.24
CA MET A 1 8.01 -18.69 19.60
C MET A 1 7.18 -18.25 18.41
N LEU A 2 5.86 -18.17 18.55
CA LEU A 2 4.95 -17.74 17.48
C LEU A 2 5.34 -16.32 17.05
N ARG A 3 5.68 -16.12 15.77
CA ARG A 3 5.98 -14.79 15.24
C ARG A 3 4.74 -14.26 14.54
N VAL A 4 4.17 -13.20 15.11
CA VAL A 4 3.07 -12.47 14.49
C VAL A 4 3.67 -11.38 13.62
N PHE A 5 3.29 -11.35 12.35
CA PHE A 5 3.61 -10.26 11.42
C PHE A 5 2.32 -9.51 11.09
N SER A 6 2.43 -8.22 10.78
CA SER A 6 1.32 -7.44 10.24
C SER A 6 1.63 -7.03 8.80
N SER A 7 0.65 -7.21 7.91
CA SER A 7 0.73 -6.81 6.51
C SER A 7 -0.37 -5.83 6.17
N GLU A 8 -0.01 -4.60 5.83
CA GLU A 8 -0.97 -3.58 5.42
C GLU A 8 -1.11 -3.53 3.89
N SER A 9 -2.34 -3.80 3.45
CA SER A 9 -2.68 -3.93 2.03
C SER A 9 -3.87 -3.05 1.67
N ALA A 10 -4.03 -2.71 0.39
CA ALA A 10 -5.12 -1.86 -0.09
C ALA A 10 -6.51 -2.40 0.32
N LYS A 11 -7.58 -1.64 0.02
CA LYS A 11 -8.96 -1.97 0.42
C LYS A 11 -9.32 -3.44 0.24
N SER A 12 -10.12 -3.99 1.16
CA SER A 12 -10.50 -5.42 1.19
C SER A 12 -11.10 -5.98 -0.11
N THR A 13 -11.66 -5.10 -0.95
CA THR A 13 -12.19 -5.41 -2.29
C THR A 13 -11.14 -5.38 -3.41
N SER A 14 -9.87 -5.15 -3.10
CA SER A 14 -8.78 -5.04 -4.06
C SER A 14 -8.01 -6.34 -4.26
N SER A 15 -7.35 -6.47 -5.41
CA SER A 15 -6.43 -7.57 -5.69
C SER A 15 -5.23 -7.61 -4.75
N TYR A 16 -4.75 -6.46 -4.27
CA TYR A 16 -3.65 -6.41 -3.30
C TYR A 16 -4.05 -6.99 -1.95
N TYR A 17 -5.28 -6.74 -1.50
CA TYR A 17 -5.75 -7.33 -0.26
C TYR A 17 -5.79 -8.86 -0.37
N GLN A 18 -6.34 -9.37 -1.48
CA GLN A 18 -6.37 -10.80 -1.74
C GLN A 18 -4.97 -11.41 -1.86
N MET A 19 -4.02 -10.69 -2.49
CA MET A 19 -2.61 -11.10 -2.53
C MET A 19 -2.00 -11.16 -1.12
N ALA A 20 -2.27 -10.19 -0.25
CA ALA A 20 -1.77 -10.20 1.12
C ALA A 20 -2.37 -11.34 1.96
N VAL A 21 -3.65 -11.68 1.75
CA VAL A 21 -4.28 -12.87 2.34
C VAL A 21 -3.58 -14.15 1.90
N GLN A 22 -3.33 -14.31 0.60
CA GLN A 22 -2.63 -15.48 0.08
C GLN A 22 -1.18 -15.59 0.58
N ILE A 23 -0.47 -14.46 0.70
CA ILE A 23 0.86 -14.43 1.31
C ILE A 23 0.79 -14.86 2.79
N SER A 24 -0.21 -14.39 3.54
CA SER A 24 -0.43 -14.80 4.94
C SER A 24 -0.66 -16.30 5.07
N GLU A 25 -1.53 -16.87 4.23
CA GLU A 25 -1.80 -18.31 4.21
C GLU A 25 -0.56 -19.12 3.83
N ALA A 26 0.19 -18.67 2.82
CA ALA A 26 1.42 -19.31 2.37
C ALA A 26 2.52 -19.26 3.44
N MET A 27 2.67 -18.13 4.15
CA MET A 27 3.63 -18.01 5.26
C MET A 27 3.26 -18.94 6.41
N LYS A 28 1.97 -19.05 6.75
CA LYS A 28 1.50 -19.99 7.77
C LYS A 28 1.78 -21.44 7.36
N ALA A 29 1.44 -21.82 6.13
CA ALA A 29 1.67 -23.18 5.63
C ALA A 29 3.16 -23.52 5.56
N GLY A 30 3.98 -22.64 4.99
CA GLY A 30 5.43 -22.84 4.82
C GLY A 30 6.24 -22.80 6.12
N SER A 31 5.65 -22.30 7.21
CA SER A 31 6.24 -22.30 8.55
C SER A 31 5.63 -23.34 9.49
N GLU A 32 4.80 -24.26 8.99
CA GLU A 32 4.09 -25.24 9.81
C GLU A 32 3.25 -24.61 10.95
N GLY A 33 2.76 -23.39 10.73
CA GLY A 33 1.97 -22.63 11.69
C GLY A 33 2.78 -21.76 12.66
N GLU A 34 4.11 -21.74 12.59
CA GLU A 34 4.96 -20.92 13.46
C GLU A 34 4.91 -19.42 13.14
N ILE A 35 4.54 -19.06 11.90
CA ILE A 35 4.34 -17.69 11.47
C ILE A 35 2.86 -17.46 11.19
N ILE A 36 2.29 -16.43 11.84
CA ILE A 36 0.93 -15.97 11.58
C ILE A 36 1.00 -14.52 11.13
N VAL A 37 0.38 -14.20 10.00
CA VAL A 37 0.34 -12.84 9.48
C VAL A 37 -1.08 -12.28 9.62
N THR A 38 -1.22 -11.19 10.34
CA THR A 38 -2.45 -10.40 10.39
C THR A 38 -2.48 -9.46 9.20
N VAL A 39 -3.53 -9.54 8.38
CA VAL A 39 -3.73 -8.63 7.25
C VAL A 39 -4.62 -7.47 7.69
N GLU A 40 -4.14 -6.25 7.53
CA GLU A 40 -4.81 -5.02 7.92
C GLU A 40 -5.17 -4.20 6.67
N GLU A 41 -6.35 -3.55 6.68
CA GLU A 41 -6.77 -2.70 5.57
C GLU A 41 -6.09 -1.33 5.64
N SER A 42 -5.45 -0.96 4.54
CA SER A 42 -4.71 0.28 4.39
C SER A 42 -5.60 1.50 4.18
N GLN A 43 -5.13 2.63 4.71
CA GLN A 43 -5.64 3.96 4.37
C GLN A 43 -4.86 4.66 3.24
N GLY A 44 -3.85 4.00 2.67
CA GLY A 44 -3.08 4.47 1.52
C GLY A 44 -1.58 4.55 1.80
N SER A 45 -0.78 4.50 0.74
CA SER A 45 0.67 4.30 0.85
C SER A 45 1.44 5.39 1.61
N VAL A 46 0.93 6.62 1.68
CA VAL A 46 1.54 7.67 2.52
C VAL A 46 1.40 7.33 4.00
N GLN A 47 0.23 6.83 4.41
CA GLN A 47 -0.01 6.41 5.78
C GLN A 47 0.83 5.19 6.13
N ASN A 48 0.90 4.18 5.25
CA ASN A 48 1.74 2.99 5.47
C ASN A 48 3.19 3.36 5.79
N VAL A 49 3.76 4.33 5.06
CA VAL A 49 5.12 4.81 5.31
C VAL A 49 5.20 5.54 6.66
N MET A 50 4.21 6.36 7.01
CA MET A 50 4.18 7.09 8.28
C MET A 50 4.08 6.16 9.49
N GLU A 51 3.39 5.03 9.38
CA GLU A 51 3.19 4.09 10.48
C GLU A 51 4.48 3.40 10.93
N VAL A 52 5.49 3.33 10.06
CA VAL A 52 6.83 2.83 10.40
C VAL A 52 7.40 3.50 11.68
N LYS A 53 7.04 4.76 11.94
CA LYS A 53 7.43 5.47 13.17
C LYS A 53 7.00 4.75 14.45
N ALA A 54 5.80 4.17 14.43
CA ALA A 54 5.18 3.52 15.58
C ALA A 54 5.24 1.99 15.53
N ARG A 55 5.57 1.40 14.38
CA ARG A 55 5.61 -0.06 14.17
C ARG A 55 7.01 -0.65 14.35
N GLY A 56 7.07 -1.97 14.49
CA GLY A 56 8.29 -2.76 14.67
C GLY A 56 8.73 -3.49 13.40
N GLY A 57 9.75 -4.35 13.53
CA GLY A 57 10.29 -5.14 12.42
C GLY A 57 9.36 -6.24 11.86
N ASP A 58 8.18 -6.39 12.46
CA ASP A 58 7.10 -7.27 12.08
C ASP A 58 6.07 -6.61 11.13
N TYR A 59 6.23 -5.32 10.84
CA TYR A 59 5.35 -4.58 9.94
C TYR A 59 5.84 -4.61 8.49
N VAL A 60 5.01 -5.20 7.64
CA VAL A 60 5.19 -5.30 6.18
C VAL A 60 4.08 -4.48 5.52
N PHE A 61 4.40 -3.75 4.46
CA PHE A 61 3.41 -2.93 3.75
C PHE A 61 3.81 -2.74 2.30
N THR A 62 2.83 -2.33 1.49
CA THR A 62 3.06 -1.96 0.10
C THR A 62 3.14 -0.45 -0.06
N THR A 63 4.09 0.04 -0.85
CA THR A 63 4.25 1.46 -1.17
C THR A 63 5.03 1.65 -2.47
N PRO A 64 4.73 2.67 -3.29
CA PRO A 64 5.61 3.10 -4.38
C PRO A 64 7.01 3.47 -3.85
N PRO A 65 8.11 3.03 -4.50
CA PRO A 65 9.47 3.33 -4.04
C PRO A 65 9.77 4.83 -3.88
N VAL A 66 9.09 5.68 -4.64
CA VAL A 66 9.24 7.15 -4.56
C VAL A 66 8.77 7.70 -3.22
N LEU A 67 7.73 7.12 -2.60
CA LEU A 67 7.23 7.62 -1.31
C LEU A 67 8.23 7.35 -0.17
N VAL A 68 8.94 6.21 -0.22
CA VAL A 68 10.03 5.93 0.73
C VAL A 68 11.15 6.96 0.58
N LYS A 69 11.57 7.26 -0.66
CA LYS A 69 12.60 8.29 -0.92
C LYS A 69 12.17 9.68 -0.45
N LEU A 70 10.90 10.03 -0.62
CA LEU A 70 10.37 11.32 -0.16
C LEU A 70 10.31 11.39 1.37
N ALA A 71 9.97 10.28 2.04
CA ALA A 71 9.96 10.20 3.50
C ALA A 71 11.37 10.33 4.11
N GLN A 72 12.33 9.57 3.58
CA GLN A 72 13.75 9.64 3.97
C GLN A 72 14.32 11.05 3.76
N GLY A 73 13.90 11.72 2.68
CA GLY A 73 14.30 13.10 2.40
C GLY A 73 13.50 14.18 3.13
N GLY A 74 12.45 13.84 3.88
CA GLY A 74 11.55 14.81 4.52
C GLY A 74 10.87 15.77 3.54
N LYS A 75 10.41 15.28 2.38
CA LYS A 75 9.90 16.10 1.26
C LYS A 75 8.40 15.92 1.03
N ALA A 76 7.80 16.87 0.31
CA ALA A 76 6.40 16.83 -0.11
C ALA A 76 5.44 16.55 1.07
N MET A 77 4.67 15.47 1.00
CA MET A 77 3.72 15.05 2.05
C MET A 77 4.38 14.68 3.39
N PHE A 78 5.70 14.45 3.38
CA PHE A 78 6.53 14.11 4.55
C PHE A 78 7.34 15.31 5.09
N LYS A 79 7.14 16.52 4.54
CA LYS A 79 7.78 17.73 5.07
C LYS A 79 7.42 17.89 6.56
N ASP A 80 8.44 18.21 7.37
CA ASP A 80 8.33 18.41 8.82
C ASP A 80 7.84 17.16 9.60
N LYS A 81 7.89 15.97 8.97
CA LYS A 81 7.47 14.68 9.56
C LYS A 81 8.59 13.64 9.66
N GLY A 82 9.83 14.05 9.38
CA GLY A 82 11.01 13.18 9.35
C GLY A 82 11.18 12.32 10.60
N ASP A 83 11.70 11.11 10.41
CA ASP A 83 11.98 10.15 11.48
C ASP A 83 13.12 9.21 11.03
N PRO A 84 14.13 8.92 11.87
CA PRO A 84 15.22 8.00 11.52
C PRO A 84 14.75 6.62 11.06
N LYS A 85 13.59 6.16 11.53
CA LYS A 85 13.04 4.85 11.14
C LYS A 85 12.69 4.75 9.65
N PHE A 86 12.50 5.87 8.95
CA PHE A 86 12.31 5.84 7.50
C PHE A 86 13.55 5.30 6.75
N ASP A 87 14.75 5.45 7.33
CA ASP A 87 15.99 4.92 6.77
C ASP A 87 16.15 3.41 7.00
N GLU A 88 15.32 2.82 7.87
CA GLU A 88 15.32 1.38 8.18
C GLU A 88 14.42 0.57 7.24
N ILE A 89 13.57 1.22 6.43
CA ILE A 89 12.69 0.54 5.48
C ILE A 89 13.51 -0.28 4.48
N ARG A 90 13.11 -1.55 4.27
CA ARG A 90 13.74 -2.48 3.31
C ARG A 90 12.71 -3.06 2.36
N ALA A 91 13.07 -3.13 1.08
CA ALA A 91 12.26 -3.83 0.09
C ALA A 91 12.45 -5.34 0.20
N LEU A 92 11.35 -6.09 0.23
CA LEU A 92 11.38 -7.57 0.23
C LEU A 92 11.37 -8.11 -1.21
N PHE A 93 10.38 -7.70 -2.00
CA PHE A 93 10.24 -8.07 -3.40
C PHE A 93 9.34 -7.06 -4.13
N PRO A 94 9.48 -6.90 -5.46
CA PRO A 94 8.54 -6.11 -6.25
C PRO A 94 7.21 -6.84 -6.41
N ILE A 95 6.12 -6.07 -6.46
CA ILE A 95 4.77 -6.55 -6.79
C ILE A 95 4.37 -6.04 -8.19
N PRO A 96 3.47 -6.74 -8.92
CA PRO A 96 3.04 -6.32 -10.25
C PRO A 96 2.58 -4.87 -10.31
N SER A 97 2.79 -4.23 -11.47
CA SER A 97 2.45 -2.83 -11.69
C SER A 97 0.94 -2.57 -11.60
N LEU A 98 0.59 -1.38 -11.11
CA LEU A 98 -0.77 -0.87 -11.11
C LEU A 98 -1.12 -0.29 -12.47
N THR A 99 -2.29 -0.68 -12.99
CA THR A 99 -2.92 0.00 -14.12
C THR A 99 -3.89 1.04 -13.60
N MET A 100 -3.72 2.29 -14.03
CA MET A 100 -4.69 3.34 -13.74
C MET A 100 -5.91 3.19 -14.66
N HIS A 101 -7.09 3.00 -14.07
CA HIS A 101 -8.34 2.89 -14.80
C HIS A 101 -9.15 4.18 -14.68
N PHE A 102 -9.37 4.87 -15.80
CA PHE A 102 -10.37 5.93 -15.90
C PHE A 102 -11.67 5.30 -16.40
N VAL A 103 -12.66 5.18 -15.51
CA VAL A 103 -13.94 4.55 -15.81
C VAL A 103 -15.02 5.61 -15.93
N MET A 104 -15.58 5.76 -17.13
CA MET A 104 -16.62 6.74 -17.43
C MET A 104 -17.94 6.02 -17.70
N GLY A 105 -19.04 6.56 -17.16
CA GLY A 105 -20.37 6.06 -17.51
C GLY A 105 -20.66 6.34 -18.98
N ASN A 106 -21.22 5.36 -19.72
CA ASN A 106 -21.51 5.50 -21.15
C ASN A 106 -22.35 6.77 -21.46
N LYS A 107 -23.31 7.11 -20.59
CA LYS A 107 -24.16 8.30 -20.70
C LYS A 107 -23.40 9.64 -20.60
N SER A 108 -22.14 9.63 -20.16
CA SER A 108 -21.32 10.85 -20.07
C SER A 108 -20.86 11.34 -21.45
N GLY A 109 -20.86 10.47 -22.47
CA GLY A 109 -20.34 10.77 -23.80
C GLY A 109 -18.81 10.94 -23.87
N VAL A 110 -18.09 10.69 -22.77
CA VAL A 110 -16.64 10.86 -22.69
C VAL A 110 -15.93 9.65 -23.28
N THR A 111 -15.11 9.89 -24.31
CA THR A 111 -14.35 8.85 -25.02
C THR A 111 -12.83 9.04 -24.93
N ASP A 112 -12.37 10.17 -24.40
CA ASP A 112 -10.95 10.50 -24.26
C ASP A 112 -10.71 11.38 -23.01
N PHE A 113 -9.43 11.73 -22.77
CA PHE A 113 -9.04 12.56 -21.63
C PHE A 113 -9.56 14.00 -21.71
N ALA A 114 -9.66 14.57 -22.90
CA ALA A 114 -10.13 15.95 -23.08
C ALA A 114 -11.62 16.06 -22.70
N GLY A 115 -12.42 15.06 -23.03
CA GLY A 115 -13.84 14.99 -22.67
C GLY A 115 -14.12 14.92 -21.16
N MET A 116 -13.11 14.66 -20.32
CA MET A 116 -13.25 14.70 -18.87
C MET A 116 -13.23 16.12 -18.30
N GLU A 117 -12.89 17.14 -19.09
CA GLU A 117 -12.90 18.52 -18.64
C GLU A 117 -14.29 18.95 -18.12
N GLY A 118 -14.31 19.60 -16.96
CA GLY A 118 -15.53 20.04 -16.29
C GLY A 118 -16.42 18.91 -15.75
N LYS A 119 -15.99 17.64 -15.83
CA LYS A 119 -16.72 16.50 -15.23
C LYS A 119 -16.28 16.27 -13.79
N THR A 120 -17.21 15.78 -12.98
CA THR A 120 -16.88 15.27 -11.64
C THR A 120 -16.22 13.90 -11.76
N VAL A 121 -15.01 13.76 -11.22
CA VAL A 121 -14.24 12.52 -11.20
C VAL A 121 -14.02 12.09 -9.75
N LEU A 122 -14.20 10.79 -9.47
CA LEU A 122 -13.88 10.20 -8.17
C LEU A 122 -12.39 9.79 -8.17
N LEU A 123 -11.55 10.48 -7.39
CA LEU A 123 -10.09 10.28 -7.37
C LEU A 123 -9.62 9.23 -6.33
N GLY A 124 -10.50 8.29 -5.98
CA GLY A 124 -10.29 7.37 -4.86
C GLY A 124 -10.96 7.87 -3.57
N LYS A 125 -10.99 7.00 -2.55
CA LYS A 125 -11.43 7.32 -1.19
C LYS A 125 -10.22 7.54 -0.30
#